data_AF-A0A960A3B1-F1
#
_entry.id   AF-A0A960A3B1-F1
#
_cell.length_a   1.000
_cell.length_b   1.000
_cell.length_c   1.000
_cell.angle_alpha   90.00
_cell.angle_beta   90.00
_cell.angle_gamma   90.00
#
_symmetry.space_group_name_H-M   'P 1'
#
loop_
_entity.id
_entity.type
_entity.pdbx_description
1 polymer ?
#
loop_
_entity_poly.entity_id
_entity_poly.type
_entity_poly.pdbx_seq_one_letter_code
_entity_poly.pdbx_strand_id
1 'polypeptide(L)'
;MTETLTRDADTLHRALAASGGEVRVTVSRATAEWMAELIDARVSGHDVVLTNTREEVTPSQAGRLLGMSRPQVRRLMDESKLDFRKVGTHHRI
;
A
#
# COMPACT_ATOMS: atom_id res chain seq x y z
N MET A 1 -16.27 -6.65 3.55
CA MET A 1 -14.85 -6.49 3.14
C MET A 1 -13.94 -6.42 4.37
N THR A 2 -14.24 -5.57 5.35
CA THR A 2 -13.44 -5.41 6.58
C THR A 2 -13.33 -6.68 7.43
N GLU A 3 -14.42 -7.43 7.60
CA GLU A 3 -14.39 -8.68 8.41
C GLU A 3 -13.54 -9.79 7.80
N THR A 4 -13.50 -9.89 6.46
CA THR A 4 -12.67 -10.87 5.74
C THR A 4 -11.19 -10.55 5.91
N LEU A 5 -10.83 -9.27 5.78
CA LEU A 5 -9.45 -8.82 5.95
C LEU A 5 -8.95 -9.04 7.39
N THR A 6 -9.79 -8.79 8.40
CA THR A 6 -9.43 -9.07 9.80
C THR A 6 -9.19 -10.57 10.02
N ARG A 7 -10.04 -11.45 9.48
CA ARG A 7 -9.86 -12.90 9.58
C ARG A 7 -8.57 -13.37 8.92
N ASP A 8 -8.28 -12.86 7.73
CA ASP A 8 -7.08 -13.23 6.99
C ASP A 8 -5.82 -12.74 7.71
N ALA A 9 -5.84 -11.52 8.27
CA ALA A 9 -4.76 -10.98 9.08
C ALA A 9 -4.47 -11.85 10.31
N ASP A 10 -5.50 -12.26 11.06
CA ASP A 10 -5.33 -13.16 12.20
C ASP A 10 -4.74 -14.51 11.80
N THR A 11 -5.14 -15.02 10.62
CA THR A 11 -4.63 -16.29 10.10
C THR A 11 -3.15 -16.18 9.72
N LEU A 12 -2.76 -15.08 9.06
CA LEU A 12 -1.37 -14.76 8.75
C LEU A 12 -0.51 -14.61 10.02
N HIS A 13 -0.97 -13.85 11.01
CA HIS A 13 -0.22 -13.64 12.26
C HIS A 13 0.05 -14.97 12.99
N ARG A 14 -0.95 -15.85 13.07
CA ARG A 14 -0.76 -17.17 13.67
C ARG A 14 0.23 -18.03 12.90
N ALA A 15 0.15 -18.01 11.56
CA ALA A 15 1.05 -18.81 10.72
C ALA A 15 2.50 -18.30 10.81
N LEU A 16 2.71 -16.99 10.89
CA LEU A 16 4.03 -16.35 11.05
C LEU A 16 4.62 -16.53 12.45
N ALA A 17 3.79 -16.73 13.48
CA ALA A 17 4.26 -17.02 14.84
C ALA A 17 4.90 -18.42 14.95
N ALA A 18 4.57 -19.34 14.05
CA ALA A 18 5.22 -20.64 13.97
C ALA A 18 6.64 -20.50 13.40
N SER A 19 7.62 -21.15 14.03
CA SER A 19 9.01 -21.12 13.58
C SER A 19 9.21 -21.99 12.33
N GLY A 20 9.88 -21.45 11.31
CA GLY A 20 10.17 -22.21 10.08
C GLY A 20 10.64 -21.30 8.94
N GLY A 21 11.17 -21.91 7.88
CA GLY A 21 11.58 -21.19 6.66
C GLY A 21 10.46 -21.01 5.63
N GLU A 22 9.30 -21.65 5.84
CA GLU A 22 8.14 -21.61 4.94
C GLU A 22 6.86 -21.39 5.76
N VAL A 23 5.96 -20.55 5.26
CA VAL A 23 4.64 -20.30 5.85
C VAL A 23 3.57 -20.72 4.84
N ARG A 24 2.67 -21.62 5.24
CA ARG A 24 1.50 -21.99 4.44
C ARG A 24 0.24 -21.49 5.12
N VAL A 25 -0.54 -20.71 4.40
CA VAL A 25 -1.78 -20.10 4.89
C VAL A 25 -2.84 -20.10 3.80
N THR A 26 -4.08 -20.34 4.17
CA THR A 26 -5.24 -20.13 3.30
C THR A 26 -5.83 -18.77 3.62
N VAL A 27 -5.89 -17.91 2.61
CA VAL A 27 -6.48 -16.56 2.70
C VAL A 27 -7.61 -16.41 1.69
N SER A 28 -8.41 -15.35 1.80
CA SER A 28 -9.37 -15.02 0.77
C SER A 28 -8.69 -14.61 -0.55
N ARG A 29 -9.44 -14.73 -1.65
CA ARG A 29 -8.99 -14.27 -2.99
C ARG A 29 -8.56 -12.80 -2.97
N ALA A 30 -9.34 -11.93 -2.32
CA ALA A 30 -9.04 -10.51 -2.25
C ALA A 30 -7.69 -10.23 -1.57
N THR A 31 -7.39 -10.94 -0.48
CA THR A 31 -6.10 -10.83 0.20
C THR A 31 -4.96 -11.38 -0.67
N ALA A 32 -5.18 -12.48 -1.39
CA ALA A 32 -4.19 -13.02 -2.31
C ALA A 32 -3.87 -12.06 -3.46
N GLU A 33 -4.88 -11.42 -4.04
CA GLU A 33 -4.73 -10.40 -5.10
C GLU A 33 -3.93 -9.20 -4.58
N TRP A 34 -4.28 -8.69 -3.39
CA TRP A 34 -3.54 -7.59 -2.76
C TRP A 34 -2.08 -7.95 -2.45
N MET A 35 -1.81 -9.17 -1.96
CA MET A 35 -0.45 -9.64 -1.72
C MET A 35 0.35 -9.79 -3.03
N ALA A 36 -0.30 -10.23 -4.11
CA ALA A 36 0.36 -10.34 -5.41
C ALA A 36 0.85 -8.97 -5.89
N GLU A 37 0.02 -7.93 -5.82
CA GLU A 37 0.42 -6.56 -6.17
C GLU A 37 1.61 -6.07 -5.33
N LEU A 38 1.60 -6.35 -4.03
CA LEU A 38 2.69 -6.00 -3.11
C LEU A 38 4.01 -6.70 -3.49
N ILE A 39 3.93 -7.99 -3.80
CA ILE A 39 5.09 -8.80 -4.18
C ILE A 39 5.62 -8.37 -5.55
N ASP A 40 4.74 -8.12 -6.52
CA ASP A 40 5.11 -7.68 -7.87
C ASP A 40 5.82 -6.31 -7.83
N ALA A 41 5.34 -5.39 -6.98
CA ALA A 41 6.01 -4.13 -6.73
C ALA A 41 7.43 -4.36 -6.20
N ARG A 42 7.60 -5.29 -5.24
CA ARG A 42 8.91 -5.61 -4.67
C ARG A 42 9.85 -6.29 -5.66
N VAL A 43 9.33 -7.21 -6.48
CA VAL A 43 10.09 -7.90 -7.55
C VAL A 43 10.56 -6.90 -8.61
N SER A 44 9.74 -5.90 -8.91
CA SER A 44 10.08 -4.83 -9.86
C SER A 44 11.08 -3.81 -9.30
N GLY A 45 11.51 -3.96 -8.05
CA GLY A 45 12.43 -3.04 -7.38
C GLY A 45 11.79 -1.73 -6.91
N HIS A 46 10.46 -1.68 -6.84
CA HIS A 46 9.76 -0.51 -6.31
C HIS A 46 9.78 -0.50 -4.77
N ASP A 47 9.95 0.68 -4.19
CA ASP A 47 9.74 0.90 -2.77
C ASP A 47 8.25 1.01 -2.48
N VAL A 48 7.78 0.24 -1.49
CA VAL A 48 6.37 0.25 -1.07
C VAL A 48 6.23 0.98 0.25
N VAL A 49 5.32 1.95 0.30
CA VAL A 49 5.02 2.73 1.51
C VAL A 49 3.58 2.45 1.93
N LEU A 50 3.41 1.83 3.09
CA LEU A 50 2.12 1.63 3.74
C LEU A 50 1.96 2.69 4.84
N THR A 51 0.89 3.49 4.76
CA THR A 51 0.57 4.49 5.79
C THR A 51 -0.74 4.15 6.51
N ASN A 52 -0.75 4.32 7.83
CA ASN A 52 -1.94 4.12 8.68
C ASN A 52 -2.84 5.36 8.75
N THR A 53 -2.49 6.46 8.06
CA THR A 53 -3.37 7.63 7.99
C THR A 53 -4.60 7.31 7.15
N ARG A 54 -5.77 7.24 7.79
CA ARG A 54 -7.08 7.17 7.12
C ARG A 54 -7.43 8.45 6.33
N GLU A 55 -6.53 9.42 6.30
CA GLU A 55 -6.70 10.71 5.66
C GLU A 55 -5.77 10.82 4.47
N GLU A 56 -6.30 11.36 3.38
CA GLU A 56 -5.54 11.69 2.19
C GLU A 56 -4.43 12.68 2.52
N VAL A 57 -3.28 12.49 1.91
CA VAL A 57 -2.09 13.29 2.14
C VAL A 57 -1.93 14.36 1.09
N THR A 58 -1.33 15.48 1.47
CA THR A 58 -0.90 16.50 0.51
C THR A 58 0.27 15.98 -0.34
N PRO A 59 0.51 16.52 -1.56
CA PRO A 59 1.69 16.17 -2.35
C PRO A 59 3.02 16.36 -1.61
N SER A 60 3.09 17.33 -0.69
CA SER A 60 4.27 17.55 0.15
C SER A 60 4.45 16.44 1.20
N GLN A 61 3.36 15.94 1.79
CA GLN A 61 3.40 14.80 2.72
C GLN A 61 3.74 13.51 1.97
N ALA A 62 3.11 13.26 0.81
CA ALA A 62 3.46 12.14 -0.06
C ALA A 62 4.94 12.16 -0.43
N GLY A 63 5.51 13.35 -0.72
CA GLY A 63 6.94 13.48 -0.99
C GLY A 63 7.80 13.01 0.19
N ARG A 64 7.45 13.40 1.41
CA ARG A 64 8.16 12.92 2.60
C ARG A 64 8.02 11.41 2.81
N LEU A 65 6.84 10.85 2.55
CA LEU A 65 6.57 9.42 2.70
C LEU A 65 7.33 8.58 1.67
N LEU A 66 7.38 9.05 0.42
CA LEU A 66 8.00 8.35 -0.71
C LEU A 66 9.51 8.65 -0.86
N GLY A 67 10.10 9.48 0.00
CA GLY A 67 11.49 9.95 -0.17
C GLY A 67 11.69 10.81 -1.44
N MET A 68 10.62 11.45 -1.93
CA MET A 68 10.62 12.22 -3.16
C MET A 68 10.41 13.73 -2.91
N SER A 69 10.94 14.55 -3.80
CA SER A 69 10.61 15.98 -3.83
C SER A 69 9.16 16.21 -4.26
N ARG A 70 8.55 17.31 -3.81
CA ARG A 70 7.19 17.70 -4.24
C ARG A 70 7.01 17.76 -5.77
N PRO A 71 7.98 18.27 -6.57
CA PRO A 71 7.88 18.23 -8.03
C PRO A 71 7.87 16.81 -8.61
N GLN A 72 8.59 15.84 -8.02
CA GLN A 72 8.54 14.44 -8.45
C GLN A 72 7.17 13.83 -8.19
N VAL A 73 6.59 14.07 -7.01
CA VAL A 73 5.22 13.62 -6.70
C VAL A 73 4.22 14.21 -7.68
N ARG A 74 4.32 15.52 -7.96
CA ARG A 74 3.46 16.20 -8.94
C ARG A 74 3.56 15.56 -10.33
N ARG A 75 4.77 15.21 -10.75
CA ARG A 75 5.00 14.52 -12.02
C ARG A 75 4.31 13.16 -12.08
N LEU A 76 4.39 12.36 -11.01
CA LEU A 76 3.69 11.07 -10.95
C LEU A 76 2.16 11.23 -11.01
N MET A 77 1.62 12.28 -10.40
CA MET A 77 0.20 12.63 -10.53
C MET A 77 -0.15 12.99 -11.97
N ASP A 78 0.65 13.84 -12.61
CA ASP A 78 0.44 14.28 -14.00
C ASP A 78 0.56 13.11 -15.00
N GLU A 79 1.40 12.12 -14.69
CA GLU A 79 1.58 10.87 -15.46
C GLU A 79 0.52 9.79 -15.14
N SER A 80 -0.46 10.09 -14.27
CA SER A 80 -1.47 9.13 -13.78
C SER A 80 -0.89 7.86 -13.15
N LYS A 81 0.33 7.96 -12.60
CA LYS A 81 1.00 6.90 -11.83
C LYS A 81 0.73 7.00 -10.33
N LEU A 82 0.13 8.10 -9.90
CA LEU A 82 -0.26 8.34 -8.52
C LEU A 82 -1.68 8.90 -8.51
N ASP A 83 -2.61 8.13 -7.96
CA ASP A 83 -4.00 8.56 -7.83
C ASP A 83 -4.09 9.77 -6.91
N PHE A 84 -4.98 10.70 -7.27
CA PHE A 84 -5.24 11.89 -6.48
C PHE A 84 -6.64 12.42 -6.77
N ARG A 85 -7.18 13.19 -5.84
CA ARG A 85 -8.40 13.98 -6.03
C ARG A 85 -8.17 15.46 -5.70
N LYS A 86 -9.07 16.31 -6.20
CA LYS A 86 -9.14 17.73 -5.81
C LYS A 86 -10.16 17.92 -4.70
N VAL A 87 -9.72 18.50 -3.58
CA VAL A 87 -10.56 18.95 -2.47
C VAL A 87 -10.50 20.48 -2.43
N GLY A 88 -11.55 21.11 -2.98
CA GLY A 88 -11.53 22.54 -3.29
C GLY A 88 -10.42 22.88 -4.29
N THR A 89 -9.48 23.74 -3.89
CA THR A 89 -8.31 24.14 -4.69
C THR A 89 -7.08 23.26 -4.47
N HIS A 90 -7.12 22.30 -3.53
CA HIS A 90 -5.96 21.50 -3.17
C HIS A 90 -6.02 20.08 -3.71
N HIS A 91 -4.85 19.55 -4.10
CA HIS A 91 -4.70 18.12 -4.41
C HIS A 91 -4.52 17.30 -3.12
N ARG A 92 -5.09 16.10 -3.14
CA ARG A 92 -5.03 15.09 -2.08
C ARG A 92 -4.78 13.74 -2.72
N ILE A 93 -3.80 13.02 -2.19
CA ILE A 93 -3.36 11.67 -2.61
C ILE A 93 -3.84 10.70 -1.54
#